data_AF-A0A2E8B1P3-F1
#
_entry.id   AF-A0A2E8B1P3-F1
#
_cell.length_a   1.000
_cell.length_b   1.000
_cell.length_c   1.000
_cell.angle_alpha   90.00
_cell.angle_beta   90.00
_cell.angle_gamma   90.00
#
_symmetry.space_group_name_H-M   'P 1'
#
loop_
_entity.id
_entity.type
_entity.pdbx_description
1 polymer ?
#
loop_
_entity_poly.entity_id
_entity_poly.type
_entity_poly.pdbx_seq_one_letter_code
_entity_poly.pdbx_strand_id
1 'polypeptide(L)'
;MAPINRKRQTIFFYAIGFEAFLAVLAVGVGWLINYHPIRNLQATCCAEKIPAEEVLWGLLAVFPMLLIPSAVELLNWEPLQEIKRLLEEFVSWLCAGRSTLELAAISGVAGFSEELLFRGTLLEGILHYFDSSWLILVGSSLLFGLAHAITLTYFILATGAGIYFGVLVMATESLVPAMVAHSVYDFVVLVYMTRRMQQHQ
;
A
#
# COMPACT_ATOMS: atom_id res chain seq x y z
N MET A 1 15.43 -20.56 15.25
CA MET A 1 14.95 -19.16 15.39
C MET A 1 14.56 -18.93 16.85
N ALA A 2 15.04 -17.86 17.47
CA ALA A 2 14.61 -17.50 18.83
C ALA A 2 13.10 -17.18 18.83
N PRO A 3 12.36 -17.57 19.89
CA PRO A 3 10.93 -17.32 19.96
C PRO A 3 10.62 -15.82 19.93
N ILE A 4 9.61 -15.41 19.14
CA ILE A 4 9.13 -14.03 19.11
C ILE A 4 8.64 -13.66 20.51
N ASN A 5 9.22 -12.62 21.11
CA ASN A 5 8.79 -12.19 22.44
C ASN A 5 7.38 -11.58 22.40
N ARG A 6 6.68 -11.62 23.55
CA ARG A 6 5.29 -11.14 23.67
C ARG A 6 5.12 -9.67 23.25
N LYS A 7 6.11 -8.81 23.51
CA LYS A 7 6.06 -7.40 23.10
C LYS A 7 6.01 -7.24 21.58
N ARG A 8 6.85 -7.96 20.85
CA ARG A 8 6.87 -7.97 19.37
C ARG A 8 5.56 -8.52 18.80
N GLN A 9 4.97 -9.53 19.43
CA GLN A 9 3.63 -10.02 19.06
C GLN A 9 2.57 -8.94 19.19
N THR A 10 2.48 -8.27 20.34
CA THR A 10 1.50 -7.20 20.58
C THR A 10 1.65 -6.05 19.59
N ILE A 11 2.87 -5.59 19.33
CA ILE A 11 3.12 -4.48 18.40
C ILE A 11 2.73 -4.84 16.97
N PHE A 12 2.99 -6.07 16.52
CA PHE A 12 2.56 -6.52 15.19
C PHE A 12 1.04 -6.47 15.01
N PHE A 13 0.28 -6.87 16.03
CA PHE A 13 -1.18 -6.73 15.99
C PHE A 13 -1.64 -5.27 16.05
N TYR A 14 -0.91 -4.39 16.74
CA TYR A 14 -1.18 -2.95 16.67
C TYR A 14 -0.89 -2.37 15.30
N ALA A 15 0.14 -2.83 14.59
CA ALA A 15 0.40 -2.43 13.20
C ALA A 15 -0.78 -2.84 12.30
N ILE A 16 -1.20 -4.10 12.33
CA ILE A 16 -2.38 -4.55 11.57
C ILE A 16 -3.64 -3.75 11.96
N GLY A 17 -3.83 -3.48 13.26
CA GLY A 17 -4.96 -2.70 13.75
C GLY A 17 -4.95 -1.25 13.27
N PHE A 18 -3.76 -0.64 13.21
CA PHE A 18 -3.57 0.70 12.64
C PHE A 18 -3.92 0.71 11.14
N GLU A 19 -3.41 -0.25 10.38
CA GLU A 19 -3.75 -0.38 8.96
C GLU A 19 -5.25 -0.59 8.76
N ALA A 20 -5.89 -1.47 9.53
CA ALA A 20 -7.34 -1.69 9.47
C ALA A 20 -8.14 -0.42 9.85
N PHE A 21 -7.62 0.39 10.77
CA PHE A 21 -8.26 1.65 11.16
C PHE A 21 -8.30 2.66 10.00
N LEU A 22 -7.32 2.64 9.09
CA LEU A 22 -7.35 3.53 7.90
C LEU A 22 -8.57 3.25 7.01
N ALA A 23 -9.04 2.01 6.89
CA ALA A 23 -10.29 1.72 6.18
C ALA A 23 -11.52 2.31 6.89
N VAL A 24 -11.56 2.26 8.23
CA VAL A 24 -12.64 2.90 9.01
C VAL A 24 -12.59 4.41 8.84
N LEU A 25 -11.40 5.00 8.88
CA LEU A 25 -11.18 6.42 8.62
C LEU A 25 -11.64 6.79 7.20
N ALA A 26 -11.33 5.97 6.19
CA ALA A 26 -11.77 6.18 4.82
C ALA A 26 -13.29 6.29 4.70
N VAL A 27 -14.03 5.38 5.37
CA VAL A 27 -15.49 5.40 5.41
C VAL A 27 -16.01 6.64 6.14
N GLY A 28 -15.43 6.96 7.29
CA GLY A 28 -15.81 8.15 8.07
C GLY A 28 -15.60 9.46 7.31
N VAL A 29 -14.43 9.62 6.68
CA VAL A 29 -14.13 10.79 5.83
C VAL A 29 -15.07 10.83 4.62
N GLY A 30 -15.34 9.68 3.99
CA GLY A 30 -16.32 9.59 2.91
C GLY A 30 -17.67 10.13 3.32
N TRP A 31 -18.20 9.69 4.47
CA TRP A 31 -19.48 10.19 4.98
C TRP A 31 -19.48 11.69 5.27
N LEU A 32 -18.38 12.25 5.78
CA LEU A 32 -18.26 13.69 6.01
C LEU A 32 -18.35 14.50 4.71
N ILE A 33 -17.87 13.95 3.60
CA ILE A 33 -17.98 14.57 2.28
C ILE A 33 -19.19 14.08 1.48
N ASN A 34 -20.19 13.43 2.11
CA ASN A 34 -21.36 12.85 1.44
C ASN A 34 -21.05 11.85 0.31
N TYR A 35 -19.92 11.15 0.41
CA TYR A 35 -19.46 10.15 -0.53
C TYR A 35 -19.39 8.76 0.13
N HIS A 36 -19.73 7.70 -0.61
CA HIS A 36 -19.70 6.34 -0.11
C HIS A 36 -18.60 5.53 -0.80
N PRO A 37 -17.37 5.49 -0.26
CA PRO A 37 -16.23 4.82 -0.91
C PRO A 37 -16.46 3.32 -1.11
N ILE A 38 -17.29 2.71 -0.25
CA ILE A 38 -17.67 1.30 -0.36
C ILE A 38 -18.63 1.04 -1.53
N ARG A 39 -19.39 2.03 -2.04
CA ARG A 39 -20.34 1.79 -3.14
C ARG A 39 -19.64 1.44 -4.45
N ASN A 40 -18.52 2.09 -4.76
CA ASN A 40 -17.70 1.72 -5.91
C ASN A 40 -17.08 0.33 -5.72
N LEU A 41 -16.74 -0.02 -4.48
CA LEU A 41 -16.30 -1.37 -4.15
C LEU A 41 -17.43 -2.41 -4.28
N GLN A 42 -18.67 -2.09 -3.90
CA GLN A 42 -19.82 -2.99 -3.97
C GLN A 42 -20.26 -3.27 -5.41
N ALA A 43 -20.12 -2.30 -6.32
CA ALA A 43 -20.34 -2.56 -7.75
C ALA A 43 -19.44 -3.70 -8.26
N THR A 44 -18.22 -3.81 -7.72
CA THR A 44 -17.21 -4.81 -8.10
C THR A 44 -17.22 -6.08 -7.23
N CYS A 45 -17.40 -5.95 -5.91
CA CYS A 45 -17.33 -7.04 -4.92
C CYS A 45 -18.69 -7.71 -4.64
N CYS A 46 -19.81 -7.04 -4.92
CA CYS A 46 -21.15 -7.62 -4.87
C CYS A 46 -21.66 -8.04 -6.26
N ALA A 47 -20.89 -7.80 -7.32
CA ALA A 47 -20.88 -8.75 -8.43
C ALA A 47 -20.46 -10.09 -7.85
N GLU A 48 -21.17 -11.16 -8.19
CA GLU A 48 -21.06 -12.51 -7.62
C GLU A 48 -19.61 -13.06 -7.56
N LYS A 49 -18.66 -12.43 -8.27
CA LYS A 49 -17.21 -12.64 -8.23
C LYS A 49 -16.49 -11.31 -8.51
N ILE A 50 -15.37 -11.07 -7.83
CA ILE A 50 -14.36 -10.10 -8.31
C ILE A 50 -13.95 -10.57 -9.71
N PRO A 51 -14.07 -9.73 -10.75
CA PRO A 51 -13.76 -10.17 -12.10
C PRO A 51 -12.25 -10.46 -12.20
N ALA A 52 -11.91 -11.63 -12.75
CA ALA A 52 -10.53 -12.11 -12.82
C ALA A 52 -9.60 -11.15 -13.58
N GLU A 53 -10.18 -10.32 -14.46
CA GLU A 53 -9.48 -9.28 -15.20
C GLU A 53 -8.93 -8.17 -14.29
N GLU A 54 -9.66 -7.75 -13.25
CA GLU A 54 -9.18 -6.70 -12.33
C GLU A 54 -8.02 -7.20 -11.47
N VAL A 55 -8.10 -8.47 -11.03
CA VAL A 55 -6.99 -9.13 -10.35
C VAL A 55 -5.78 -9.25 -11.28
N LEU A 56 -6.00 -9.60 -12.56
CA LEU A 56 -4.93 -9.67 -13.55
C LEU A 56 -4.28 -8.29 -13.77
N TRP A 57 -5.06 -7.22 -13.90
CA TRP A 57 -4.54 -5.87 -14.02
C TRP A 57 -3.73 -5.47 -12.79
N GLY A 58 -4.19 -5.79 -11.59
CA GLY A 58 -3.43 -5.56 -10.36
C GLY A 58 -2.12 -6.32 -10.33
N LEU A 59 -2.12 -7.61 -10.69
CA LEU A 59 -0.89 -8.41 -10.77
C LEU A 59 0.08 -7.89 -11.84
N LEU A 60 -0.42 -7.46 -13.00
CA LEU A 60 0.39 -6.85 -14.04
C LEU A 60 1.02 -5.53 -13.58
N ALA A 61 0.29 -4.76 -12.79
CA ALA A 61 0.76 -3.49 -12.22
C ALA A 61 1.91 -3.65 -11.21
N VAL A 62 2.10 -4.85 -10.63
CA VAL A 62 3.22 -5.12 -9.72
C VAL A 62 4.57 -5.12 -10.45
N PHE A 63 4.62 -5.64 -11.69
CA PHE A 63 5.88 -5.81 -12.42
C PHE A 63 6.74 -4.55 -12.55
N PRO A 64 6.24 -3.39 -12.98
CA PRO A 64 7.05 -2.18 -13.04
C PRO A 64 7.54 -1.74 -11.65
N MET A 65 6.77 -2.00 -10.60
CA MET A 65 7.17 -1.66 -9.22
C MET A 65 8.30 -2.55 -8.70
N LEU A 66 8.37 -3.82 -9.12
CA LEU A 66 9.46 -4.73 -8.73
C LEU A 66 10.84 -4.29 -9.26
N LEU A 67 10.89 -3.34 -10.19
CA LEU A 67 12.14 -2.70 -10.60
C LEU A 67 12.72 -1.81 -9.51
N ILE A 68 11.91 -1.32 -8.56
CA ILE A 68 12.35 -0.39 -7.50
C ILE A 68 13.39 -1.03 -6.58
N PRO A 69 13.16 -2.22 -5.96
CA PRO A 69 14.19 -2.87 -5.17
C PRO A 69 15.50 -3.12 -5.92
N SER A 70 15.41 -3.54 -7.20
CA SER A 70 16.59 -3.74 -8.05
C SER A 70 17.32 -2.43 -8.36
N ALA A 71 16.58 -1.34 -8.64
CA ALA A 71 17.15 -0.03 -8.89
C ALA A 71 17.88 0.51 -7.66
N VAL A 72 17.33 0.29 -6.46
CA VAL A 72 17.99 0.65 -5.19
C VAL A 72 19.34 -0.07 -5.06
N GLU A 73 19.42 -1.36 -5.40
CA GLU A 73 20.69 -2.11 -5.34
C GLU A 73 21.70 -1.67 -6.40
N LEU A 74 21.24 -1.33 -7.61
CA LEU A 74 22.12 -0.98 -8.73
C LEU A 74 22.65 0.45 -8.67
N LEU A 75 21.83 1.41 -8.28
CA LEU A 75 22.18 2.85 -8.38
C LEU A 75 23.17 3.30 -7.31
N ASN A 76 23.38 2.52 -6.24
CA ASN A 76 24.25 2.83 -5.09
C ASN A 76 24.17 4.29 -4.60
N TRP A 77 22.99 4.90 -4.72
CA TRP A 77 22.76 6.29 -4.38
C TRP A 77 22.36 6.40 -2.91
N GLU A 78 23.08 7.24 -2.15
CA GLU A 78 22.99 7.30 -0.69
C GLU A 78 21.55 7.47 -0.15
N PRO A 79 20.71 8.36 -0.71
CA PRO A 79 19.33 8.50 -0.24
C PRO A 79 18.47 7.25 -0.42
N LEU A 80 18.75 6.42 -1.43
CA LEU A 80 18.06 5.14 -1.62
C LEU A 80 18.56 4.08 -0.64
N GLN A 81 19.86 4.08 -0.33
CA GLN A 81 20.44 3.19 0.68
C GLN A 81 19.95 3.54 2.09
N GLU A 82 19.74 4.83 2.38
CA GLU A 82 19.15 5.28 3.65
C GLU A 82 17.74 4.70 3.83
N ILE A 83 16.87 4.82 2.82
CA ILE A 83 15.52 4.23 2.84
C ILE A 83 15.61 2.72 3.06
N LYS A 84 16.48 2.04 2.30
CA LYS A 84 16.67 0.60 2.42
C LYS A 84 17.07 0.20 3.84
N ARG A 85 18.03 0.89 4.45
CA ARG A 85 18.49 0.61 5.82
C ARG A 85 17.37 0.81 6.84
N LEU A 86 16.63 1.92 6.75
CA LEU A 86 15.51 2.20 7.64
C LEU A 86 14.40 1.16 7.50
N LEU A 87 14.08 0.77 6.27
CA LEU A 87 13.09 -0.28 6.00
C LEU A 87 13.58 -1.64 6.49
N GLU A 88 14.84 -2.01 6.27
CA GLU A 88 15.42 -3.26 6.78
C GLU A 88 15.40 -3.30 8.31
N GLU A 89 15.75 -2.20 8.98
CA GLU A 89 15.68 -2.10 10.44
C GLU A 89 14.24 -2.27 10.93
N PHE A 90 13.29 -1.54 10.36
CA PHE A 90 11.87 -1.63 10.72
C PHE A 90 11.28 -3.02 10.47
N VAL A 91 11.52 -3.59 9.28
CA VAL A 91 11.05 -4.94 8.89
C VAL A 91 11.70 -6.01 9.74
N SER A 92 13.00 -5.90 10.04
CA SER A 92 13.67 -6.85 10.93
C SER A 92 13.03 -6.85 12.33
N TRP A 93 12.72 -5.66 12.85
CA TRP A 93 12.14 -5.52 14.17
C TRP A 93 10.68 -6.01 14.21
N LEU A 94 9.85 -5.66 13.23
CA LEU A 94 8.42 -5.95 13.22
C LEU A 94 8.10 -7.37 12.68
N CYS A 95 8.77 -7.75 11.59
CA CYS A 95 8.39 -8.87 10.73
C CYS A 95 9.35 -10.07 10.81
N ALA A 96 10.55 -9.96 11.40
CA ALA A 96 11.45 -11.10 11.47
C ALA A 96 10.88 -12.25 12.32
N GLY A 97 10.89 -13.46 11.76
CA GLY A 97 10.37 -14.68 12.37
C GLY A 97 8.86 -14.89 12.18
N ARG A 98 8.17 -13.98 11.48
CA ARG A 98 6.75 -14.14 11.13
C ARG A 98 6.55 -15.18 10.04
N SER A 99 5.41 -15.84 10.10
CA SER A 99 4.96 -16.74 9.03
C SER A 99 4.62 -15.96 7.77
N THR A 100 4.72 -16.62 6.61
CA THR A 100 4.29 -16.02 5.33
C THR A 100 2.83 -15.60 5.35
N LEU A 101 1.97 -16.30 6.11
CA LEU A 101 0.56 -15.93 6.27
C LEU A 101 0.39 -14.61 7.04
N GLU A 102 1.14 -14.40 8.12
CA GLU A 102 1.13 -13.12 8.85
C GLU A 102 1.60 -11.96 7.96
N LEU A 103 2.63 -12.17 7.14
CA LEU A 103 3.10 -11.17 6.17
C LEU A 103 2.03 -10.88 5.10
N ALA A 104 1.37 -11.91 4.58
CA ALA A 104 0.27 -11.73 3.63
C ALA A 104 -0.90 -10.96 4.27
N ALA A 105 -1.20 -11.22 5.54
CA ALA A 105 -2.28 -10.54 6.25
C ALA A 105 -2.00 -9.04 6.44
N ILE A 106 -0.81 -8.66 6.91
CA ILE A 106 -0.49 -7.23 7.09
C ILE A 106 -0.44 -6.50 5.75
N SER A 107 0.18 -7.08 4.72
CA SER A 107 0.24 -6.47 3.38
C SER A 107 -1.14 -6.34 2.74
N GLY A 108 -2.00 -7.36 2.88
CA GLY A 108 -3.37 -7.31 2.38
C GLY A 108 -4.22 -6.27 3.08
N VAL A 109 -4.08 -6.11 4.40
CA VAL A 109 -4.81 -5.09 5.17
C VAL A 109 -4.30 -3.69 4.82
N ALA A 110 -2.98 -3.48 4.72
CA ALA A 110 -2.41 -2.21 4.31
C ALA A 110 -2.88 -1.80 2.90
N GLY A 111 -2.66 -2.67 1.91
CA GLY A 111 -3.04 -2.39 0.52
C GLY A 111 -4.55 -2.20 0.33
N PHE A 112 -5.39 -2.89 1.10
CA PHE A 112 -6.83 -2.62 1.10
C PHE A 112 -7.17 -1.26 1.73
N SER A 113 -6.71 -1.02 2.95
CA SER A 113 -7.13 0.12 3.75
C SER A 113 -6.58 1.45 3.22
N GLU A 114 -5.31 1.47 2.81
CA GLU A 114 -4.68 2.67 2.27
C GLU A 114 -5.31 3.04 0.93
N GLU A 115 -5.49 2.09 0.01
CA GLU A 115 -6.13 2.40 -1.27
C GLU A 115 -7.59 2.83 -1.10
N LEU A 116 -8.32 2.25 -0.13
CA LEU A 116 -9.67 2.72 0.20
C LEU A 116 -9.67 4.17 0.68
N LEU A 117 -8.70 4.56 1.52
CA LEU A 117 -8.57 5.93 2.01
C LEU A 117 -8.14 6.91 0.91
N PHE A 118 -7.00 6.65 0.27
CA PHE A 118 -6.38 7.62 -0.62
C PHE A 118 -7.03 7.63 -2.00
N ARG A 119 -7.38 6.47 -2.56
CA ARG A 119 -7.96 6.40 -3.92
C ARG A 119 -9.47 6.35 -3.85
N GLY A 120 -10.01 5.51 -2.97
CA GLY A 120 -11.45 5.37 -2.80
C GLY A 120 -12.10 6.64 -2.24
N THR A 121 -11.56 7.22 -1.17
CA THR A 121 -12.17 8.37 -0.52
C THR A 121 -11.59 9.71 -0.98
N LEU A 122 -10.27 9.88 -0.93
CA LEU A 122 -9.67 11.20 -1.22
C LEU A 122 -9.62 11.52 -2.71
N LEU A 123 -9.27 10.57 -3.58
CA LEU A 123 -9.28 10.81 -5.03
C LEU A 123 -10.72 10.80 -5.57
N GLU A 124 -11.37 9.64 -5.60
CA GLU A 124 -12.70 9.46 -6.21
C GLU A 124 -13.77 10.31 -5.51
N GLY A 125 -13.73 10.42 -4.18
CA GLY A 125 -14.69 11.23 -3.43
C GLY A 125 -14.57 12.73 -3.69
N ILE A 126 -13.38 13.24 -4.02
CA ILE A 126 -13.21 14.64 -4.43
C ILE A 126 -13.55 14.81 -5.92
N LEU A 127 -13.20 13.85 -6.78
CA LEU A 127 -13.60 13.85 -8.20
C LEU A 127 -15.12 13.88 -8.38
N HIS A 128 -15.88 13.35 -7.42
CA HIS A 128 -17.34 13.45 -7.41
C HIS A 128 -17.85 14.90 -7.41
N TYR A 129 -17.07 15.87 -6.90
CA TYR A 129 -17.46 17.27 -6.78
C TYR A 129 -16.72 18.20 -7.76
N PHE A 130 -15.65 17.73 -8.40
CA PHE A 130 -14.73 18.57 -9.16
C PHE A 130 -14.22 17.85 -10.41
N ASP A 131 -14.23 18.55 -11.54
CA ASP A 131 -13.83 17.98 -12.85
C ASP A 131 -12.30 17.95 -13.07
N SER A 132 -11.50 18.56 -12.18
CA SER A 132 -10.05 18.68 -12.38
C SER A 132 -9.29 17.44 -11.94
N SER A 133 -9.31 16.42 -12.80
CA SER A 133 -8.78 15.10 -12.49
C SER A 133 -7.30 15.08 -12.11
N TRP A 134 -6.47 15.88 -12.79
CA TRP A 134 -5.03 15.91 -12.54
C TRP A 134 -4.66 16.61 -11.21
N LEU A 135 -5.36 17.68 -10.82
CA LEU A 135 -5.10 18.37 -9.56
C LEU A 135 -5.42 17.47 -8.37
N ILE A 136 -6.53 16.73 -8.47
CA ILE A 136 -7.00 15.85 -7.39
C ILE A 136 -6.13 14.59 -7.32
N LEU A 137 -5.70 14.05 -8.46
CA LEU A 137 -4.71 12.98 -8.54
C LEU A 137 -3.40 13.39 -7.85
N VAL A 138 -2.84 14.56 -8.21
CA VAL A 138 -1.60 15.04 -7.59
C VAL A 138 -1.82 15.33 -6.10
N GLY A 139 -2.93 15.96 -5.71
CA GLY A 139 -3.25 16.25 -4.32
C GLY A 139 -3.36 15.00 -3.44
N SER A 140 -4.15 14.01 -3.86
CA SER A 140 -4.27 12.72 -3.15
C SER A 140 -2.95 11.95 -3.09
N SER A 141 -2.15 12.00 -4.16
CA SER A 141 -0.83 11.36 -4.22
C SER A 141 0.19 12.03 -3.31
N LEU A 142 0.15 13.36 -3.17
CA LEU A 142 0.98 14.10 -2.23
C LEU A 142 0.61 13.76 -0.78
N LEU A 143 -0.68 13.61 -0.47
CA LEU A 143 -1.12 13.18 0.86
C LEU A 143 -0.65 11.76 1.18
N PHE A 144 -0.68 10.85 0.19
CA PHE A 144 -0.11 9.50 0.32
C PHE A 144 1.40 9.57 0.58
N GLY A 145 2.13 10.39 -0.19
CA GLY A 145 3.55 10.63 0.03
C GLY A 145 3.86 11.19 1.42
N LEU A 146 3.05 12.14 1.91
CA LEU A 146 3.21 12.75 3.24
C LEU A 146 3.04 11.71 4.36
N ALA A 147 2.14 10.74 4.21
CA ALA A 147 2.00 9.63 5.15
C ALA A 147 3.27 8.76 5.23
N HIS A 148 4.10 8.80 4.20
CA HIS A 148 5.35 8.04 4.05
C HIS A 148 6.61 8.92 4.15
N ALA A 149 6.51 10.14 4.69
CA ALA A 149 7.59 11.11 4.70
C ALA A 149 8.66 10.86 5.80
N ILE A 150 9.19 9.63 5.88
CA ILE A 150 10.33 9.30 6.76
C ILE A 150 11.58 10.03 6.30
N THR A 151 11.82 10.03 4.98
CA THR A 151 12.83 10.84 4.31
C THR A 151 12.21 11.55 3.12
N LEU A 152 12.87 12.61 2.62
CA LEU A 152 12.41 13.30 1.42
C LEU A 152 12.34 12.37 0.21
N THR A 153 13.32 11.48 0.05
CA THR A 153 13.33 10.51 -1.06
C THR A 153 12.18 9.52 -0.91
N TYR A 154 11.83 9.08 0.31
CA TYR A 154 10.70 8.18 0.49
C TYR A 154 9.37 8.89 0.21
N PHE A 155 9.22 10.14 0.64
CA PHE A 155 8.10 11.00 0.27
C PHE A 155 7.93 11.10 -1.26
N ILE A 156 9.02 11.33 -2.01
CA ILE A 156 8.97 11.45 -3.48
C ILE A 156 8.57 10.10 -4.12
N LEU A 157 9.19 9.00 -3.70
CA LEU A 157 8.88 7.67 -4.23
C LEU A 157 7.44 7.25 -3.92
N ALA A 158 6.99 7.49 -2.69
CA ALA A 158 5.62 7.23 -2.27
C ALA A 158 4.62 8.13 -3.00
N THR A 159 4.94 9.40 -3.26
CA THR A 159 4.11 10.27 -4.13
C THR A 159 4.03 9.71 -5.56
N GLY A 160 5.14 9.18 -6.09
CA GLY A 160 5.17 8.51 -7.39
C GLY A 160 4.27 7.26 -7.44
N ALA A 161 4.34 6.40 -6.41
CA ALA A 161 3.41 5.28 -6.23
C ALA A 161 1.96 5.76 -6.06
N GLY A 162 1.80 6.86 -5.32
CA GLY A 162 0.66 7.79 -5.27
C GLY A 162 -0.06 7.89 -6.61
N ILE A 163 0.64 8.54 -7.54
CA ILE A 163 0.19 8.84 -8.89
C ILE A 163 -0.04 7.55 -9.67
N TYR A 164 0.87 6.57 -9.55
CA TYR A 164 0.77 5.30 -10.26
C TYR A 164 -0.54 4.56 -9.97
N PHE A 165 -0.87 4.36 -8.68
CA PHE A 165 -2.12 3.72 -8.29
C PHE A 165 -3.33 4.59 -8.61
N GLY A 166 -3.24 5.92 -8.48
CA GLY A 166 -4.34 6.81 -8.86
C GLY A 166 -4.67 6.74 -10.36
N VAL A 167 -3.65 6.71 -11.22
CA VAL A 167 -3.82 6.50 -12.68
C VAL A 167 -4.43 5.12 -12.95
N LEU A 168 -3.98 4.08 -12.24
CA LEU A 168 -4.53 2.74 -12.39
C LEU A 168 -6.03 2.70 -12.03
N VAL A 169 -6.44 3.35 -10.94
CA VAL A 169 -7.85 3.45 -10.54
C VAL A 169 -8.66 4.22 -11.57
N MET A 170 -8.19 5.38 -12.02
CA MET A 170 -8.89 6.19 -13.03
C MET A 170 -9.01 5.47 -14.39
N ALA A 171 -7.99 4.68 -14.77
CA ALA A 171 -7.99 3.96 -16.05
C ALA A 171 -8.84 2.68 -16.03
N THR A 172 -8.99 2.05 -14.86
CA THR A 172 -9.78 0.81 -14.69
C THR A 172 -11.17 1.07 -14.13
N GLU A 173 -11.43 2.29 -13.67
CA GLU A 173 -12.64 2.69 -12.94
C GLU A 173 -12.91 1.77 -11.72
N SER A 174 -11.85 1.17 -11.16
CA SER A 174 -11.92 0.23 -10.05
C SER A 174 -10.76 0.40 -9.07
N LEU A 175 -11.05 0.19 -7.79
CA LEU A 175 -10.04 0.17 -6.73
C LEU A 175 -9.30 -1.17 -6.63
N VAL A 176 -9.90 -2.26 -7.12
CA VAL A 176 -9.35 -3.62 -6.92
C VAL A 176 -7.96 -3.77 -7.55
N PRO A 177 -7.69 -3.31 -8.79
CA PRO A 177 -6.35 -3.42 -9.36
C PRO A 177 -5.28 -2.75 -8.49
N ALA A 178 -5.56 -1.56 -7.94
CA ALA A 178 -4.63 -0.86 -7.05
C ALA A 178 -4.46 -1.58 -5.71
N MET A 179 -5.55 -2.03 -5.08
CA MET A 179 -5.51 -2.81 -3.83
C MET A 179 -4.68 -4.08 -3.99
N VAL A 180 -4.88 -4.81 -5.10
CA VAL A 180 -4.11 -6.02 -5.42
C VAL A 180 -2.66 -5.68 -5.66
N ALA A 181 -2.36 -4.68 -6.49
CA ALA A 181 -0.99 -4.28 -6.81
C ALA A 181 -0.21 -3.89 -5.55
N HIS A 182 -0.79 -3.04 -4.71
CA HIS A 182 -0.20 -2.59 -3.46
C HIS A 182 0.02 -3.78 -2.50
N SER A 183 -1.03 -4.56 -2.23
CA SER A 183 -0.94 -5.71 -1.32
C SER A 183 0.12 -6.73 -1.76
N VAL A 184 0.18 -7.03 -3.05
CA VAL A 184 1.12 -8.02 -3.60
C VAL A 184 2.54 -7.47 -3.59
N TYR A 185 2.74 -6.20 -3.96
CA TYR A 185 4.05 -5.56 -3.91
C TYR A 185 4.63 -5.60 -2.49
N ASP A 186 3.87 -5.17 -1.50
CA ASP A 186 4.28 -5.18 -0.09
C ASP A 186 4.58 -6.59 0.39
N PHE A 187 3.71 -7.55 0.05
CA PHE A 187 3.93 -8.95 0.42
C PHE A 187 5.23 -9.48 -0.16
N VAL A 188 5.50 -9.25 -1.44
CA VAL A 188 6.73 -9.69 -2.12
C VAL A 188 7.95 -9.05 -1.48
N VAL A 189 7.92 -7.74 -1.21
CA VAL A 189 9.03 -7.02 -0.56
C VAL A 189 9.27 -7.54 0.86
N LEU A 190 8.23 -7.69 1.69
CA LEU A 190 8.35 -8.21 3.04
C LEU A 190 8.88 -9.65 3.07
N VAL A 191 8.39 -10.53 2.19
CA VAL A 191 8.89 -11.91 2.08
C VAL A 191 10.35 -11.93 1.62
N TYR A 192 10.72 -11.12 0.62
CA TYR A 192 12.09 -11.01 0.16
C TYR A 192 13.03 -10.57 1.28
N MET A 193 12.69 -9.48 1.98
CA MET A 193 13.52 -8.92 3.05
C MET A 193 13.64 -9.88 4.24
N THR A 194 12.54 -10.44 4.71
CA THR A 194 12.55 -11.37 5.85
C THR A 194 13.33 -12.66 5.55
N ARG A 195 13.24 -13.21 4.33
CA ARG A 195 14.03 -14.38 3.91
C ARG A 195 15.51 -14.05 3.78
N ARG A 196 15.86 -12.89 3.22
CA ARG A 196 17.26 -12.44 3.12
C ARG A 196 17.90 -12.29 4.49
N MET A 197 17.18 -11.72 5.46
CA MET A 197 17.66 -11.59 6.84
C MET A 197 17.92 -12.95 7.50
N GLN A 198 17.10 -13.97 7.21
CA GLN A 198 17.32 -15.33 7.74
C GLN A 198 18.56 -16.03 7.16
N GLN A 199 18.97 -15.67 5.95
CA GLN A 199 20.16 -16.27 5.30
C GLN A 199 21.48 -15.67 5.80
N HIS A 200 21.45 -14.48 6.39
CA HIS A 200 22.63 -13.78 6.92
C HIS A 200 22.74 -13.83 8.46
N GLN A 201 21.91 -14.64 9.13
CA GLN A 201 21.98 -14.97 10.56
C GLN A 201 22.57 -16.36 10.76
#